data_AF-G6B0X0-F1
#
_entry.id   AF-G6B0X0-F1
#
_cell.length_a   1.000
_cell.length_b   1.000
_cell.length_c   1.000
_cell.angle_alpha   90.00
_cell.angle_beta   90.00
_cell.angle_gamma   90.00
#
_symmetry.space_group_name_H-M   'P 1'
#
loop_
_entity.id
_entity.type
_entity.pdbx_description
1 polymer ?
#
loop_
_entity_poly.entity_id
_entity_poly.type
_entity_poly.pdbx_seq_one_letter_code
_entity_poly.pdbx_strand_id
1 'polypeptide(L)'
;MAKDLIVAIELGSSKMTGIAGRKNPDGSISILAVAKEDSTQYIRKGVAYNIERTAQGLSNIVNKLKNTLKTEIAQVYVGIGGQSIHSVKNPVIKELPQDTIVSQEMVNELMDTNRSMVYPDYEILDAITEEYKVGALFQDDPIGIQAEHLEGNFLNVLWRRSFYRNINKSLDNAGIKVAEMYLAPLAMADSVLTEAEKRAGCVLVDLGAETTTVSVYYRDKLRNIAVLPLGSSNITKDLESLQMDEANAEAMKLKYSSAMTNEEDIDVNATLPIGDGRTVSSRLFIEVVEARILEIVENVKYLIPNELTDKLLGGIVLTGGGSNMKNIEKLFREVFGMDKVDKVRIAKTTTLNINKKDSDVILAEDGTTNTILGLLAKGDMNCAGRAISDTLFGEEDENGEHTTTITLDPNATTGTSVASQVTTTGPAPAATQTATTGTTTVVEEKEEEEDEKEPERPKDTKISRWFGSLKKFGRSLVEPDVNE
;
A
#
# COMPACT_ATOMS: atom_id res chain seq x y z
N MET A 1 -3.42 -34.86 14.59
CA MET A 1 -3.12 -33.53 15.17
C MET A 1 -3.62 -32.47 14.20
N ALA A 2 -4.14 -31.35 14.68
CA ALA A 2 -4.36 -30.19 13.83
C ALA A 2 -3.01 -29.76 13.23
N LYS A 3 -2.96 -29.44 11.93
CA LYS A 3 -1.76 -28.83 11.33
C LYS A 3 -1.63 -27.43 11.92
N ASP A 4 -0.49 -27.11 12.50
CA ASP A 4 -0.13 -25.71 12.69
C ASP A 4 0.24 -25.11 11.33
N LEU A 5 -0.39 -23.99 10.99
CA LEU A 5 -0.46 -23.41 9.66
C LEU A 5 -0.88 -21.94 9.76
N ILE A 6 -0.09 -21.03 9.21
CA ILE A 6 -0.49 -19.63 9.02
C ILE A 6 -0.68 -19.42 7.53
N VAL A 7 -1.78 -18.75 7.14
CA VAL A 7 -2.10 -18.40 5.75
C VAL A 7 -2.25 -16.88 5.66
N ALA A 8 -1.55 -16.26 4.71
CA ALA A 8 -1.66 -14.84 4.43
C ALA A 8 -1.95 -14.58 2.93
N ILE A 9 -2.63 -13.47 2.62
CA ILE A 9 -2.93 -13.03 1.25
C ILE A 9 -2.55 -11.55 1.08
N GLU A 10 -1.79 -11.24 0.03
CA GLU A 10 -1.42 -9.89 -0.40
C GLU A 10 -2.19 -9.50 -1.68
N LEU A 11 -2.83 -8.33 -1.67
CA LEU A 11 -3.56 -7.77 -2.81
C LEU A 11 -2.70 -6.80 -3.64
N GLY A 12 -1.68 -7.33 -4.31
CA GLY A 12 -0.93 -6.58 -5.31
C GLY A 12 -1.77 -6.23 -6.55
N SER A 13 -1.34 -5.22 -7.32
CA SER A 13 -2.06 -4.78 -8.54
C SER A 13 -1.72 -5.62 -9.78
N SER A 14 -0.48 -6.10 -9.88
CA SER A 14 -0.05 -7.02 -10.95
C SER A 14 -0.30 -8.49 -10.63
N LYS A 15 -0.28 -8.85 -9.33
CA LYS A 15 -0.57 -10.19 -8.85
C LYS A 15 -1.21 -10.16 -7.45
N MET A 16 -2.25 -10.95 -7.24
CA MET A 16 -2.66 -11.37 -5.90
C MET A 16 -1.78 -12.56 -5.51
N THR A 17 -1.24 -12.58 -4.29
CA THR A 17 -0.36 -13.66 -3.80
C THR A 17 -0.87 -14.20 -2.48
N GLY A 18 -1.16 -15.49 -2.41
CA GLY A 18 -1.38 -16.21 -1.16
C GLY A 18 -0.14 -17.01 -0.77
N ILE A 19 0.18 -17.07 0.51
CA ILE A 19 1.23 -17.91 1.08
C ILE A 19 0.68 -18.73 2.24
N ALA A 20 1.25 -19.90 2.45
CA ALA A 20 1.01 -20.70 3.63
C ALA A 20 2.33 -21.23 4.20
N GLY A 21 2.47 -21.21 5.52
CA GLY A 21 3.69 -21.65 6.20
C GLY A 21 3.45 -22.06 7.64
N ARG A 22 4.52 -22.40 8.35
CA ARG A 22 4.52 -22.75 9.78
C ARG A 22 5.66 -22.02 10.50
N LYS A 23 5.39 -21.50 11.69
CA LYS A 23 6.43 -21.06 12.64
C LYS A 23 6.97 -22.26 13.39
N ASN A 24 8.27 -22.48 13.36
CA ASN A 24 8.95 -23.57 14.04
C ASN A 24 9.35 -23.15 15.48
N PRO A 25 9.57 -24.09 16.41
CA PRO A 25 9.94 -23.77 17.80
C PRO A 25 11.27 -23.03 17.99
N ASP A 26 12.12 -22.97 16.95
CA ASP A 26 13.36 -22.20 16.91
C ASP A 26 13.18 -20.76 16.38
N GLY A 27 11.94 -20.35 16.09
CA GLY A 27 11.61 -19.06 15.49
C GLY A 27 11.80 -18.98 13.97
N SER A 28 12.22 -20.06 13.32
CA SER A 28 12.26 -20.12 11.84
C SER A 28 10.87 -20.28 11.23
N ILE A 29 10.71 -19.93 9.96
CA ILE A 29 9.46 -20.10 9.21
C ILE A 29 9.69 -21.05 8.03
N SER A 30 8.89 -22.12 7.96
CA SER A 30 8.86 -23.05 6.82
C SER A 30 7.72 -22.67 5.86
N ILE A 31 7.99 -22.61 4.56
CA ILE A 31 7.04 -22.21 3.51
C ILE A 31 6.45 -23.47 2.85
N LEU A 32 5.16 -23.71 3.06
CA LEU A 32 4.47 -24.94 2.66
C LEU A 32 3.72 -24.82 1.33
N ALA A 33 3.21 -23.62 1.00
CA ALA A 33 2.57 -23.37 -0.29
C ALA A 33 2.60 -21.89 -0.68
N VAL A 34 2.58 -21.62 -1.99
CA VAL A 34 2.39 -20.28 -2.57
C VAL A 34 1.41 -20.39 -3.72
N ALA A 35 0.40 -19.52 -3.73
CA ALA A 35 -0.53 -19.35 -4.83
C ALA A 35 -0.40 -17.93 -5.40
N LYS A 36 -0.53 -17.80 -6.72
CA LYS A 36 -0.51 -16.51 -7.43
C LYS A 36 -1.67 -16.43 -8.42
N GLU A 37 -2.15 -15.22 -8.67
CA GLU A 37 -3.18 -14.91 -9.67
C GLU A 37 -2.93 -13.53 -10.26
N ASP A 38 -3.17 -13.35 -11.56
CA ASP A 38 -3.19 -12.03 -12.19
C ASP A 38 -4.36 -11.22 -11.62
N SER A 39 -4.07 -10.02 -11.12
CA SER A 39 -5.03 -9.12 -10.49
C SER A 39 -5.31 -7.83 -11.25
N THR A 40 -4.67 -7.61 -12.41
CA THR A 40 -4.77 -6.36 -13.20
C THR A 40 -6.20 -5.98 -13.61
N GLN A 41 -7.09 -6.97 -13.69
CA GLN A 41 -8.48 -6.81 -14.09
C GLN A 41 -9.46 -6.60 -12.91
N TYR A 42 -8.98 -6.46 -11.67
CA TYR A 42 -9.84 -6.21 -10.49
C TYR A 42 -9.20 -5.48 -9.30
N ILE A 43 -7.87 -5.50 -9.17
CA ILE A 43 -7.09 -4.60 -8.30
C ILE A 43 -6.41 -3.55 -9.15
N ARG A 44 -6.50 -2.28 -8.75
CA ARG A 44 -5.75 -1.16 -9.34
C ARG A 44 -5.19 -0.30 -8.22
N LYS A 45 -3.95 0.13 -8.34
CA LYS A 45 -3.24 0.96 -7.36
C LYS A 45 -3.36 0.43 -5.93
N GLY A 46 -3.32 -0.90 -5.78
CA GLY A 46 -3.48 -1.66 -4.54
C GLY A 46 -4.90 -1.73 -3.96
N VAL A 47 -5.91 -1.15 -4.64
CA VAL A 47 -7.30 -1.12 -4.14
C VAL A 47 -8.24 -1.99 -4.99
N ALA A 48 -9.19 -2.65 -4.34
CA ALA A 48 -10.20 -3.48 -4.99
C ALA A 48 -11.24 -2.60 -5.70
N TYR A 49 -11.21 -2.59 -7.04
CA TYR A 49 -12.13 -1.80 -7.87
C TYR A 49 -13.30 -2.62 -8.43
N ASN A 50 -13.11 -3.92 -8.63
CA ASN A 50 -14.18 -4.85 -8.99
C ASN A 50 -14.35 -5.91 -7.88
N ILE A 51 -15.41 -5.77 -7.09
CA ILE A 51 -15.66 -6.59 -5.89
C ILE A 51 -15.87 -8.07 -6.26
N GLU A 52 -16.67 -8.36 -7.27
CA GLU A 52 -17.00 -9.74 -7.69
C GLU A 52 -15.76 -10.49 -8.21
N ARG A 53 -14.97 -9.84 -9.06
CA ARG A 53 -13.71 -10.41 -9.57
C ARG A 53 -12.64 -10.51 -8.49
N THR A 54 -12.62 -9.58 -7.53
CA THR A 54 -11.73 -9.70 -6.35
C THR A 54 -12.13 -10.90 -5.49
N ALA A 55 -13.42 -11.11 -5.25
CA ALA A 55 -13.95 -12.29 -4.54
C ALA A 55 -13.60 -13.60 -5.27
N GLN A 56 -13.70 -13.63 -6.60
CA GLN A 56 -13.27 -14.78 -7.40
C GLN A 56 -11.76 -15.03 -7.28
N GLY A 57 -10.92 -14.00 -7.39
CA GLY A 57 -9.47 -14.11 -7.25
C GLY A 57 -9.04 -14.60 -5.86
N LEU A 58 -9.65 -14.05 -4.81
CA LEU A 58 -9.47 -14.50 -3.43
C LEU A 58 -9.86 -15.99 -3.28
N SER A 59 -11.00 -16.38 -3.82
CA SER A 59 -11.49 -17.77 -3.81
C SER A 59 -10.53 -18.71 -4.55
N ASN A 60 -10.01 -18.29 -5.71
CA ASN A 60 -9.05 -19.06 -6.49
C ASN A 60 -7.71 -19.23 -5.76
N ILE A 61 -7.20 -18.18 -5.12
CA ILE A 61 -5.99 -18.23 -4.26
C ILE A 61 -6.18 -19.22 -3.11
N VAL A 62 -7.30 -19.12 -2.38
CA VAL A 62 -7.61 -20.05 -1.28
C VAL A 62 -7.73 -21.48 -1.77
N ASN A 63 -8.42 -21.74 -2.89
CA ASN A 63 -8.57 -23.08 -3.44
C ASN A 63 -7.25 -23.67 -3.95
N LYS A 64 -6.37 -22.86 -4.55
CA LYS A 64 -4.99 -23.27 -4.91
C LYS A 64 -4.22 -23.73 -3.67
N LEU A 65 -4.22 -22.93 -2.60
CA LEU A 65 -3.55 -23.28 -1.34
C LEU A 65 -4.15 -24.55 -0.69
N LYS A 66 -5.49 -24.67 -0.60
CA LYS A 66 -6.17 -25.87 -0.08
C LYS A 66 -5.74 -27.15 -0.82
N ASN A 67 -5.67 -27.09 -2.15
CA ASN A 67 -5.30 -28.22 -3.01
C ASN A 67 -3.85 -28.65 -2.81
N THR A 68 -2.91 -27.70 -2.67
CA THR A 68 -1.50 -28.00 -2.36
C THR A 68 -1.33 -28.56 -0.95
N LEU A 69 -2.01 -27.98 0.04
CA LEU A 69 -1.86 -28.32 1.46
C LEU A 69 -2.67 -29.56 1.88
N LYS A 70 -3.62 -30.01 1.06
CA LYS A 70 -4.60 -31.08 1.36
C LYS A 70 -5.35 -30.86 2.68
N THR A 71 -5.75 -29.62 2.94
CA THR A 71 -6.41 -29.20 4.19
C THR A 71 -7.25 -27.96 3.92
N GLU A 72 -8.40 -27.86 4.58
CA GLU A 72 -9.24 -26.66 4.52
C GLU A 72 -8.51 -25.46 5.14
N ILE A 73 -8.91 -24.26 4.75
CA ILE A 73 -8.41 -23.00 5.31
C ILE A 73 -9.59 -22.37 6.02
N ALA A 74 -9.51 -22.29 7.35
CA ALA A 74 -10.59 -21.85 8.21
C ALA A 74 -10.67 -20.31 8.31
N GLN A 75 -9.52 -19.65 8.19
CA GLN A 75 -9.34 -18.19 8.23
C GLN A 75 -8.00 -17.81 7.58
N VAL A 76 -7.84 -16.53 7.19
CA VAL A 76 -6.58 -16.02 6.61
C VAL A 76 -6.22 -14.64 7.17
N TYR A 77 -4.93 -14.29 7.16
CA TYR A 77 -4.46 -12.91 7.31
C TYR A 77 -4.49 -12.18 5.96
N VAL A 78 -4.83 -10.89 5.96
CA VAL A 78 -4.94 -10.11 4.71
C VAL A 78 -4.08 -8.85 4.78
N GLY A 79 -3.18 -8.68 3.83
CA GLY A 79 -2.43 -7.44 3.63
C GLY A 79 -3.21 -6.44 2.82
N ILE A 80 -3.61 -5.34 3.47
CA ILE A 80 -4.23 -4.18 2.82
C ILE A 80 -3.19 -3.08 2.55
N GLY A 81 -3.35 -2.36 1.45
CA GLY A 81 -2.37 -1.41 0.94
C GLY A 81 -2.96 -0.49 -0.12
N GLY A 82 -2.09 0.24 -0.83
CA GLY A 82 -2.46 0.98 -2.03
C GLY A 82 -2.88 2.44 -1.82
N GLN A 83 -3.50 3.00 -2.86
CA GLN A 83 -3.75 4.42 -3.02
C GLN A 83 -4.55 5.03 -1.84
N SER A 84 -4.21 6.27 -1.53
CA SER A 84 -4.80 7.08 -0.45
C SER A 84 -4.50 6.59 0.97
N ILE A 85 -3.63 5.59 1.16
CA ILE A 85 -2.94 5.42 2.44
C ILE A 85 -1.96 6.59 2.61
N HIS A 86 -2.14 7.33 3.69
CA HIS A 86 -1.27 8.43 4.10
C HIS A 86 -1.40 8.64 5.62
N SER A 87 -0.35 9.14 6.27
CA SER A 87 -0.42 9.53 7.68
C SER A 87 -0.72 11.01 7.87
N VAL A 88 -1.44 11.32 8.95
CA VAL A 88 -1.67 12.67 9.46
C VAL A 88 -1.22 12.72 10.92
N LYS A 89 -0.38 13.71 11.27
CA LYS A 89 0.00 13.98 12.67
C LYS A 89 -1.19 14.62 13.40
N ASN A 90 -1.44 14.17 14.61
CA ASN A 90 -2.55 14.62 15.44
C ASN A 90 -2.10 14.74 16.91
N PRO A 91 -1.64 15.92 17.37
CA PRO A 91 -1.41 16.17 18.78
C PRO A 91 -2.75 16.29 19.51
N VAL A 92 -2.90 15.57 20.63
CA VAL A 92 -4.05 15.69 21.55
C VAL A 92 -3.55 16.20 22.89
N ILE A 93 -4.20 17.24 23.41
CA ILE A 93 -3.81 17.93 24.65
C ILE A 93 -4.81 17.62 25.75
N LYS A 94 -4.32 17.35 26.96
CA LYS A 94 -5.08 17.28 28.20
C LYS A 94 -4.45 18.21 29.23
N GLU A 95 -5.20 19.25 29.62
CA GLU A 95 -4.87 20.07 30.78
C GLU A 95 -5.20 19.30 32.06
N LEU A 96 -4.36 19.43 33.07
CA LEU A 96 -4.40 18.69 34.33
C LEU A 96 -4.33 19.67 35.53
N PRO A 97 -4.94 19.34 36.68
CA PRO A 97 -4.78 20.13 37.90
C PRO A 97 -3.31 20.26 38.33
N GLN A 98 -2.98 21.32 39.07
CA GLN A 98 -1.68 21.49 39.70
C GLN A 98 -1.29 20.26 40.55
N ASP A 99 -0.01 19.92 40.53
CA ASP A 99 0.59 18.74 41.17
C ASP A 99 0.03 17.36 40.72
N THR A 100 -0.69 17.30 39.60
CA THR A 100 -1.16 16.02 39.04
C THR A 100 0.00 15.16 38.56
N ILE A 101 0.01 13.89 38.99
CA ILE A 101 0.89 12.84 38.45
C ILE A 101 0.15 12.11 37.33
N VAL A 102 0.78 11.97 36.16
CA VAL A 102 0.19 11.31 34.99
C VAL A 102 -0.04 9.82 35.28
N SER A 103 -1.27 9.36 35.05
CA SER A 103 -1.67 7.95 35.20
C SER A 103 -1.88 7.25 33.85
N GLN A 104 -1.96 5.92 33.87
CA GLN A 104 -2.26 5.11 32.68
C GLN A 104 -3.63 5.46 32.08
N GLU A 105 -4.65 5.79 32.90
CA GLU A 105 -5.94 6.24 32.39
C GLU A 105 -5.83 7.53 31.57
N MET A 106 -5.04 8.50 32.03
CA MET A 106 -4.84 9.76 31.30
C MET A 106 -4.15 9.54 29.94
N VAL A 107 -3.21 8.60 29.87
CA VAL A 107 -2.55 8.19 28.62
C VAL A 107 -3.53 7.47 27.68
N ASN A 108 -4.39 6.60 28.22
CA ASN A 108 -5.42 5.91 27.45
C ASN A 108 -6.46 6.89 26.90
N GLU A 109 -6.95 7.82 27.71
CA GLU A 109 -7.90 8.86 27.29
C GLU A 109 -7.37 9.70 26.12
N LEU A 110 -6.08 10.02 26.07
CA LEU A 110 -5.46 10.72 24.94
C LEU A 110 -5.50 9.88 23.66
N MET A 111 -5.18 8.58 23.75
CA MET A 111 -5.25 7.66 22.61
C MET A 111 -6.69 7.40 22.15
N ASP A 112 -7.65 7.26 23.08
CA ASP A 112 -9.07 7.07 22.76
C ASP A 112 -9.68 8.34 22.15
N THR A 113 -9.29 9.53 22.62
CA THR A 113 -9.62 10.81 21.98
C THR A 113 -9.05 10.89 20.56
N ASN A 114 -7.78 10.52 20.38
CA ASN A 114 -7.13 10.48 19.07
C ASN A 114 -7.81 9.50 18.10
N ARG A 115 -8.17 8.29 18.56
CA ARG A 115 -8.88 7.26 17.78
C ARG A 115 -10.33 7.64 17.46
N SER A 116 -10.91 8.57 18.21
CA SER A 116 -12.25 9.12 17.97
C SER A 116 -12.27 10.27 16.94
N MET A 117 -11.11 10.67 16.40
CA MET A 117 -11.02 11.76 15.41
C MET A 117 -11.67 11.38 14.08
N VAL A 118 -12.64 12.20 13.63
CA VAL A 118 -13.38 11.96 12.39
C VAL A 118 -12.75 12.70 11.22
N TYR A 119 -12.07 11.97 10.36
CA TYR A 119 -11.59 12.45 9.07
C TYR A 119 -12.68 12.26 7.99
N PRO A 120 -13.08 13.29 7.21
CA PRO A 120 -14.03 13.12 6.10
C PRO A 120 -13.51 12.15 5.04
N ASP A 121 -14.34 11.25 4.53
CA ASP A 121 -13.98 10.16 3.58
C ASP A 121 -12.93 9.11 4.02
N TYR A 122 -12.30 9.24 5.20
CA TYR A 122 -11.24 8.34 5.67
C TYR A 122 -11.59 7.61 6.98
N GLU A 123 -11.18 6.36 7.13
CA GLU A 123 -11.01 5.73 8.45
C GLU A 123 -9.56 5.86 8.92
N ILE A 124 -9.35 5.84 10.24
CA ILE A 124 -8.05 5.54 10.84
C ILE A 124 -7.86 4.02 10.77
N LEU A 125 -6.78 3.55 10.13
CA LEU A 125 -6.39 2.14 10.11
C LEU A 125 -5.41 1.79 11.23
N ASP A 126 -4.57 2.74 11.64
CA ASP A 126 -3.62 2.60 12.75
C ASP A 126 -3.33 3.97 13.37
N ALA A 127 -2.95 4.00 14.64
CA ALA A 127 -2.69 5.19 15.44
C ALA A 127 -1.41 5.01 16.26
N ILE A 128 -0.28 5.47 15.72
CA ILE A 128 1.05 5.29 16.29
C ILE A 128 1.33 6.43 17.29
N THR A 129 1.72 6.11 18.52
CA THR A 129 2.24 7.11 19.47
C THR A 129 3.66 7.55 19.07
N GLU A 130 3.84 8.82 18.68
CA GLU A 130 5.14 9.38 18.34
C GLU A 130 5.95 9.74 19.60
N GLU A 131 5.37 10.47 20.54
CA GLU A 131 5.97 10.87 21.83
C GLU A 131 4.95 11.65 22.68
N TYR A 132 5.13 11.67 24.00
CA TYR A 132 4.36 12.53 24.90
C TYR A 132 5.19 13.76 25.26
N LYS A 133 4.59 14.94 25.24
CA LYS A 133 5.17 16.19 25.73
C LYS A 133 4.60 16.49 27.10
N VAL A 134 5.48 16.56 28.08
CA VAL A 134 5.18 16.76 29.50
C VAL A 134 5.80 18.10 29.90
N GLY A 135 4.96 19.13 29.95
CA GLY A 135 5.42 20.52 30.00
C GLY A 135 6.30 20.89 28.78
N ALA A 136 7.61 21.01 29.00
CA ALA A 136 8.60 21.40 27.99
C ALA A 136 9.51 20.26 27.49
N LEU A 137 9.32 19.03 27.96
CA LEU A 137 10.16 17.87 27.61
C LEU A 137 9.34 16.78 26.90
N PHE A 138 9.95 16.14 25.90
CA PHE A 138 9.40 14.95 25.24
C PHE A 138 9.83 13.68 25.98
N GLN A 139 8.93 12.72 26.11
CA GLN A 139 9.08 11.44 26.81
C GLN A 139 8.42 10.31 26.01
N ASP A 140 8.99 9.11 26.08
CA ASP A 140 8.38 7.90 25.49
C ASP A 140 7.28 7.31 26.40
N ASP A 141 7.49 7.38 27.72
CA ASP A 141 6.53 7.03 28.77
C ASP A 141 6.38 8.24 29.73
N PRO A 142 5.17 8.82 29.87
CA PRO A 142 4.93 9.96 30.75
C PRO A 142 4.45 9.54 32.15
N ILE A 143 4.18 8.25 32.40
CA ILE A 143 3.49 7.77 33.60
C ILE A 143 4.36 7.99 34.84
N GLY A 144 3.76 8.48 35.92
CA GLY A 144 4.46 8.82 37.15
C GLY A 144 5.20 10.18 37.13
N ILE A 145 5.20 10.89 36.00
CA ILE A 145 5.73 12.26 35.91
C ILE A 145 4.65 13.26 36.33
N GLN A 146 5.04 14.31 37.06
CA GLN A 146 4.14 15.41 37.43
C GLN A 146 3.93 16.37 36.24
N ALA A 147 2.69 16.72 35.93
CA ALA A 147 2.33 17.52 34.77
C ALA A 147 1.06 18.36 35.00
N GLU A 148 1.10 19.64 34.62
CA GLU A 148 -0.09 20.48 34.45
C GLU A 148 -0.63 20.44 33.00
N HIS A 149 0.23 20.13 32.03
CA HIS A 149 -0.10 20.03 30.61
C HIS A 149 0.53 18.76 30.04
N LEU A 150 -0.30 17.86 29.52
CA LEU A 150 0.08 16.60 28.89
C LEU A 150 -0.41 16.56 27.44
N GLU A 151 0.53 16.47 26.50
CA GLU A 151 0.26 16.43 25.06
C GLU A 151 0.72 15.07 24.50
N GLY A 152 -0.20 14.27 23.96
CA GLY A 152 0.14 13.06 23.21
C GLY A 152 0.28 13.37 21.73
N ASN A 153 1.46 13.18 21.16
CA ASN A 153 1.66 13.30 19.71
C ASN A 153 1.42 11.93 19.06
N PHE A 154 0.44 11.86 18.17
CA PHE A 154 0.07 10.64 17.46
C PHE A 154 0.19 10.81 15.94
N LEU A 155 0.49 9.72 15.24
CA LEU A 155 0.50 9.62 13.79
C LEU A 155 -0.61 8.66 13.35
N ASN A 156 -1.70 9.21 12.82
CA ASN A 156 -2.86 8.44 12.37
C ASN A 156 -2.67 8.04 10.91
N VAL A 157 -2.66 6.73 10.62
CA VAL A 157 -2.61 6.20 9.25
C VAL A 157 -4.02 6.11 8.70
N LEU A 158 -4.33 6.93 7.69
CA LEU A 158 -5.66 7.09 7.13
C LEU A 158 -5.83 6.35 5.80
N TRP A 159 -7.01 5.77 5.57
CA TRP A 159 -7.39 5.17 4.28
C TRP A 159 -8.86 5.41 3.94
N ARG A 160 -9.21 5.46 2.65
CA ARG A 160 -10.57 5.83 2.24
C ARG A 160 -11.59 4.77 2.63
N ARG A 161 -12.70 5.20 3.26
CA ARG A 161 -13.81 4.33 3.70
C ARG A 161 -14.35 3.45 2.57
N SER A 162 -14.36 3.99 1.34
CA SER A 162 -14.78 3.28 0.14
C SER A 162 -13.90 2.08 -0.19
N PHE A 163 -12.57 2.19 -0.06
CA PHE A 163 -11.64 1.10 -0.34
C PHE A 163 -11.71 0.01 0.74
N TYR A 164 -11.76 0.41 2.02
CA TYR A 164 -11.97 -0.50 3.14
C TYR A 164 -13.28 -1.31 3.00
N ARG A 165 -14.38 -0.64 2.64
CA ARG A 165 -15.67 -1.29 2.36
C ARG A 165 -15.64 -2.22 1.14
N ASN A 166 -14.87 -1.89 0.10
CA ASN A 166 -14.76 -2.74 -1.10
C ASN A 166 -13.99 -4.05 -0.80
N ILE A 167 -12.89 -4.00 -0.03
CA ILE A 167 -12.14 -5.22 0.33
C ILE A 167 -12.95 -6.12 1.26
N ASN A 168 -13.60 -5.57 2.30
CA ASN A 168 -14.51 -6.34 3.16
C ASN A 168 -15.57 -7.09 2.34
N LYS A 169 -16.32 -6.38 1.49
CA LYS A 169 -17.32 -7.01 0.60
C LYS A 169 -16.73 -8.08 -0.34
N SER A 170 -15.46 -7.96 -0.72
CA SER A 170 -14.80 -8.95 -1.59
C SER A 170 -14.45 -10.22 -0.81
N LEU A 171 -14.12 -10.10 0.48
CA LEU A 171 -13.85 -11.21 1.39
C LEU A 171 -15.15 -11.92 1.81
N ASP A 172 -16.18 -11.13 2.14
CA ASP A 172 -17.55 -11.61 2.44
C ASP A 172 -18.10 -12.43 1.27
N ASN A 173 -18.06 -11.88 0.05
CA ASN A 173 -18.53 -12.55 -1.17
C ASN A 173 -17.71 -13.81 -1.52
N ALA A 174 -16.47 -13.93 -1.06
CA ALA A 174 -15.64 -15.13 -1.21
C ALA A 174 -15.88 -16.18 -0.11
N GLY A 175 -16.68 -15.86 0.92
CA GLY A 175 -16.89 -16.72 2.09
C GLY A 175 -15.64 -16.88 2.96
N ILE A 176 -14.68 -15.94 2.87
CA ILE A 176 -13.39 -16.03 3.55
C ILE A 176 -13.47 -15.34 4.91
N LYS A 177 -13.27 -16.10 5.99
CA LYS A 177 -13.02 -15.54 7.31
C LYS A 177 -11.62 -14.92 7.35
N VAL A 178 -11.53 -13.73 7.93
CA VAL A 178 -10.26 -13.04 8.19
C VAL A 178 -9.90 -13.22 9.66
N ALA A 179 -8.64 -13.59 9.92
CA ALA A 179 -8.07 -13.57 11.26
C ALA A 179 -7.74 -12.13 11.66
N GLU A 180 -6.92 -11.44 10.86
CA GLU A 180 -6.66 -10.01 10.99
C GLU A 180 -6.29 -9.38 9.62
N MET A 181 -6.52 -8.07 9.48
CA MET A 181 -6.02 -7.27 8.36
C MET A 181 -4.83 -6.43 8.81
N TYR A 182 -3.70 -6.54 8.11
CA TYR A 182 -2.51 -5.74 8.38
C TYR A 182 -2.28 -4.71 7.29
N LEU A 183 -1.81 -3.53 7.70
CA LEU A 183 -1.15 -2.58 6.80
C LEU A 183 0.10 -3.25 6.21
N ALA A 184 -0.01 -3.67 4.95
CA ALA A 184 1.03 -4.40 4.24
C ALA A 184 2.40 -3.66 4.23
N PRO A 185 2.47 -2.32 4.11
CA PRO A 185 3.73 -1.59 4.22
C PRO A 185 4.40 -1.68 5.60
N LEU A 186 3.63 -1.81 6.69
CA LEU A 186 4.20 -1.93 8.05
C LEU A 186 4.67 -3.36 8.32
N ALA A 187 3.89 -4.37 7.90
CA ALA A 187 4.30 -5.78 7.95
C ALA A 187 5.57 -6.05 7.11
N MET A 188 5.70 -5.37 5.96
CA MET A 188 6.91 -5.35 5.13
C MET A 188 8.07 -4.61 5.81
N ALA A 189 7.84 -3.44 6.41
CA ALA A 189 8.89 -2.69 7.09
C ALA A 189 9.51 -3.47 8.26
N ASP A 190 8.69 -4.22 9.01
CA ASP A 190 9.14 -5.10 10.08
C ASP A 190 9.93 -6.32 9.58
N SER A 191 9.73 -6.74 8.33
CA SER A 191 10.47 -7.85 7.71
C SER A 191 11.69 -7.41 6.88
N VAL A 192 11.87 -6.11 6.62
CA VAL A 192 12.89 -5.57 5.70
C VAL A 192 13.91 -4.64 6.37
N LEU A 193 13.47 -3.87 7.37
CA LEU A 193 14.33 -2.93 8.09
C LEU A 193 14.96 -3.60 9.32
N THR A 194 16.21 -3.28 9.59
CA THR A 194 16.83 -3.57 10.89
C THR A 194 16.42 -2.51 11.92
N GLU A 195 16.43 -2.87 13.20
CA GLU A 195 16.30 -1.90 14.30
C GLU A 195 17.30 -0.75 14.18
N ALA A 196 18.54 -1.05 13.77
CA ALA A 196 19.59 -0.04 13.63
C ALA A 196 19.21 1.04 12.61
N GLU A 197 18.57 0.67 11.50
CA GLU A 197 18.07 1.62 10.49
C GLU A 197 16.87 2.43 11.01
N LYS A 198 15.86 1.76 11.60
CA LYS A 198 14.69 2.44 12.19
C LYS A 198 15.07 3.43 13.30
N ARG A 199 16.06 3.06 14.12
CA ARG A 199 16.59 3.86 15.24
C ARG A 199 17.45 5.02 14.78
N ALA A 200 18.35 4.80 13.81
CA ALA A 200 19.21 5.83 13.22
C ALA A 200 18.47 6.80 12.28
N GLY A 201 17.29 6.42 11.79
CA GLY A 201 16.48 7.19 10.85
C GLY A 201 16.64 6.66 9.42
N CYS A 202 15.57 6.18 8.80
CA CYS A 202 15.63 5.64 7.44
C CYS A 202 14.31 5.83 6.66
N VAL A 203 14.39 5.65 5.35
CA VAL A 203 13.24 5.64 4.44
C VAL A 203 13.16 4.28 3.77
N LEU A 204 12.04 3.58 3.94
CA LEU A 204 11.69 2.42 3.15
C LEU A 204 10.88 2.88 1.93
N VAL A 205 11.30 2.45 0.74
CA VAL A 205 10.61 2.73 -0.53
C VAL A 205 10.29 1.42 -1.23
N ASP A 206 9.00 1.08 -1.26
CA ASP A 206 8.48 -0.07 -2.01
C ASP A 206 8.08 0.35 -3.42
N LEU A 207 8.88 -0.02 -4.41
CA LEU A 207 8.65 0.24 -5.83
C LEU A 207 7.78 -0.86 -6.44
N GLY A 208 6.48 -0.74 -6.25
CA GLY A 208 5.48 -1.70 -6.73
C GLY A 208 5.16 -1.59 -8.24
N ALA A 209 4.04 -2.20 -8.62
CA ALA A 209 3.50 -2.16 -9.99
C ALA A 209 2.81 -0.82 -10.28
N GLU A 210 1.64 -0.57 -9.70
CA GLU A 210 0.88 0.68 -9.91
C GLU A 210 1.03 1.70 -8.77
N THR A 211 1.85 1.40 -7.76
CA THR A 211 2.06 2.22 -6.56
C THR A 211 3.50 2.20 -6.10
N THR A 212 3.92 3.28 -5.44
CA THR A 212 5.18 3.38 -4.71
C THR A 212 4.88 3.80 -3.29
N THR A 213 5.26 2.99 -2.30
CA THR A 213 5.02 3.31 -0.88
C THR A 213 6.27 3.87 -0.25
N VAL A 214 6.14 4.98 0.48
CA VAL A 214 7.22 5.61 1.25
C VAL A 214 6.86 5.53 2.73
N SER A 215 7.71 4.90 3.54
CA SER A 215 7.60 4.85 5.00
C SER A 215 8.87 5.39 5.64
N VAL A 216 8.75 6.46 6.42
CA VAL A 216 9.87 7.13 7.10
C VAL A 216 9.88 6.73 8.57
N TYR A 217 11.00 6.20 9.04
CA TYR A 217 11.23 5.84 10.45
C TYR A 217 12.31 6.74 11.05
N TYR A 218 12.17 7.11 12.33
CA TYR A 218 13.21 7.77 13.12
C TYR A 218 12.97 7.55 14.62
N ARG A 219 14.04 7.22 15.36
CA ARG A 219 13.99 6.76 16.76
C ARG A 219 13.06 5.55 16.97
N ASP A 220 13.14 4.58 16.05
CA ASP A 220 12.38 3.32 16.06
C ASP A 220 10.85 3.45 15.89
N LYS A 221 10.37 4.66 15.58
CA LYS A 221 8.94 4.95 15.36
C LYS A 221 8.68 5.34 13.91
N LEU A 222 7.51 4.99 13.40
CA LEU A 222 7.01 5.51 12.13
C LEU A 222 6.72 7.00 12.29
N ARG A 223 7.23 7.83 11.37
CA ARG A 223 7.11 9.29 11.38
C ARG A 223 6.38 9.86 10.17
N ASN A 224 6.34 9.10 9.06
CA ASN A 224 5.44 9.33 7.95
C ASN A 224 5.21 8.02 7.18
N ILE A 225 4.02 7.84 6.61
CA ILE A 225 3.73 6.86 5.56
C ILE A 225 2.86 7.51 4.49
N ALA A 226 3.16 7.27 3.22
CA ALA A 226 2.32 7.70 2.11
C ALA A 226 2.49 6.78 0.88
N VAL A 227 1.40 6.55 0.15
CA VAL A 227 1.40 5.76 -1.09
C VAL A 227 1.16 6.63 -2.32
N LEU A 228 2.19 6.74 -3.17
CA LEU A 228 2.07 7.35 -4.49
C LEU A 228 1.27 6.42 -5.42
N PRO A 229 0.30 6.95 -6.18
CA PRO A 229 -0.45 6.21 -7.19
C PRO A 229 0.31 6.09 -8.53
N LEU A 230 1.64 5.88 -8.45
CA LEU A 230 2.61 5.74 -9.54
C LEU A 230 3.59 4.60 -9.20
N GLY A 231 3.96 3.77 -10.16
CA GLY A 231 4.91 2.68 -9.96
C GLY A 231 5.51 2.15 -11.27
N SER A 232 6.20 1.01 -11.21
CA SER A 232 6.94 0.44 -12.35
C SER A 232 6.09 0.00 -13.56
N SER A 233 4.77 -0.06 -13.44
CA SER A 233 3.83 -0.26 -14.55
C SER A 233 3.49 1.02 -15.31
N ASN A 234 3.72 2.21 -14.74
CA ASN A 234 3.62 3.47 -15.50
C ASN A 234 4.66 3.51 -16.62
N ILE A 235 5.87 3.01 -16.35
CA ILE A 235 6.94 2.87 -17.35
C ILE A 235 6.49 1.97 -18.51
N THR A 236 5.80 0.86 -18.23
CA THR A 236 5.19 -0.01 -19.24
C THR A 236 4.17 0.75 -20.09
N LYS A 237 3.30 1.53 -19.46
CA LYS A 237 2.27 2.33 -20.13
C LYS A 237 2.83 3.48 -20.98
N ASP A 238 3.96 4.06 -20.59
CA ASP A 238 4.65 5.04 -21.44
C ASP A 238 5.35 4.35 -22.64
N LEU A 239 5.91 3.16 -22.44
CA LEU A 239 6.54 2.37 -23.51
C LEU A 239 5.55 1.92 -24.59
N GLU A 240 4.25 1.74 -24.25
CA GLU A 240 3.20 1.49 -25.25
C GLU A 240 3.07 2.63 -26.28
N SER A 241 3.46 3.87 -25.95
CA SER A 241 3.52 4.98 -26.92
C SER A 241 4.51 4.74 -28.06
N LEU A 242 5.47 3.83 -27.88
CA LEU A 242 6.48 3.43 -28.87
C LEU A 242 5.97 2.33 -29.82
N GLN A 243 4.66 2.28 -30.06
CA GLN A 243 3.97 1.37 -30.99
C GLN A 243 4.14 -0.12 -30.66
N MET A 244 4.19 -0.44 -29.37
CA MET A 244 4.19 -1.80 -28.83
C MET A 244 2.99 -2.01 -27.90
N ASP A 245 2.50 -3.24 -27.85
CA ASP A 245 1.49 -3.67 -26.87
C ASP A 245 2.09 -3.84 -25.47
N GLU A 246 1.23 -3.89 -24.45
CA GLU A 246 1.59 -3.99 -23.03
C GLU A 246 2.50 -5.20 -22.71
N ALA A 247 2.33 -6.33 -23.38
CA ALA A 247 3.14 -7.53 -23.14
C ALA A 247 4.57 -7.35 -23.69
N ASN A 248 4.71 -6.80 -24.90
CA ASN A 248 6.00 -6.43 -25.45
C ASN A 248 6.64 -5.27 -24.67
N ALA A 249 5.87 -4.28 -24.21
CA ALA A 249 6.36 -3.20 -23.36
C ALA A 249 6.94 -3.71 -22.02
N GLU A 250 6.24 -4.63 -21.35
CA GLU A 250 6.73 -5.24 -20.11
C GLU A 250 7.99 -6.07 -20.35
N ALA A 251 8.01 -6.89 -21.41
CA ALA A 251 9.18 -7.68 -21.79
C ALA A 251 10.40 -6.80 -22.13
N MET A 252 10.18 -5.69 -22.84
CA MET A 252 11.21 -4.70 -23.15
C MET A 252 11.74 -4.02 -21.88
N LYS A 253 10.84 -3.57 -20.99
CA LYS A 253 11.20 -2.97 -19.70
C LYS A 253 12.06 -3.91 -18.85
N LEU A 254 11.61 -5.14 -18.63
CA LEU A 254 12.30 -6.14 -17.82
C LEU A 254 13.68 -6.55 -18.40
N LYS A 255 13.87 -6.40 -19.71
CA LYS A 255 15.09 -6.84 -20.42
C LYS A 255 16.12 -5.72 -20.65
N TYR A 256 15.66 -4.48 -20.86
CA TYR A 256 16.51 -3.38 -21.34
C TYR A 256 16.51 -2.13 -20.46
N SER A 257 15.57 -1.95 -19.52
CA SER A 257 15.50 -0.72 -18.73
C SER A 257 16.70 -0.51 -17.78
N SER A 258 17.24 0.70 -17.84
CA SER A 258 18.10 1.28 -16.81
C SER A 258 17.38 2.50 -16.21
N ALA A 259 17.47 2.70 -14.91
CA ALA A 259 16.94 3.89 -14.24
C ALA A 259 17.84 5.11 -14.45
N MET A 260 19.08 4.88 -14.88
CA MET A 260 20.00 5.90 -15.35
C MET A 260 21.06 5.27 -16.27
N THR A 261 21.39 5.94 -17.36
CA THR A 261 22.41 5.54 -18.36
C THR A 261 23.41 6.69 -18.48
N ASN A 262 24.69 6.39 -18.74
CA ASN A 262 25.67 7.46 -18.96
C ASN A 262 25.59 7.89 -20.43
N GLU A 263 25.74 9.19 -20.75
CA GLU A 263 25.65 9.68 -22.14
C GLU A 263 26.62 8.94 -23.09
N GLU A 264 27.77 8.51 -22.57
CA GLU A 264 28.81 7.74 -23.28
C GLU A 264 28.36 6.33 -23.67
N ASP A 265 27.36 5.74 -22.99
CA ASP A 265 26.82 4.40 -23.28
C ASP A 265 25.70 4.44 -24.36
N ILE A 266 25.24 5.63 -24.78
CA ILE A 266 24.06 5.79 -25.66
C ILE A 266 24.47 5.86 -27.13
N ASP A 267 24.48 4.71 -27.81
CA ASP A 267 24.51 4.70 -29.28
C ASP A 267 23.17 5.22 -29.85
N VAL A 268 23.24 6.40 -30.48
CA VAL A 268 22.11 7.10 -31.11
C VAL A 268 21.49 6.30 -32.27
N ASN A 269 22.28 5.42 -32.92
CA ASN A 269 21.83 4.61 -34.05
C ASN A 269 21.36 3.21 -33.64
N ALA A 270 21.59 2.79 -32.40
CA ALA A 270 21.19 1.47 -31.93
C ALA A 270 19.66 1.33 -31.88
N THR A 271 19.18 0.15 -32.25
CA THR A 271 17.76 -0.22 -32.14
C THR A 271 17.59 -1.48 -31.28
N LEU A 272 16.50 -1.50 -30.50
CA LEU A 272 16.13 -2.62 -29.65
C LEU A 272 15.01 -3.42 -30.34
N PRO A 273 15.10 -4.76 -30.43
CA PRO A 273 14.07 -5.59 -31.03
C PRO A 273 12.87 -5.74 -30.10
N ILE A 274 11.70 -5.29 -30.57
CA ILE A 274 10.42 -5.38 -29.85
C ILE A 274 9.90 -6.82 -29.92
N GLY A 275 9.88 -7.37 -31.14
CA GLY A 275 9.17 -8.59 -31.51
C GLY A 275 8.77 -8.51 -33.00
N ASP A 276 8.41 -9.64 -33.61
CA ASP A 276 7.86 -9.70 -34.98
C ASP A 276 8.71 -9.04 -36.09
N GLY A 277 10.03 -8.89 -35.87
CA GLY A 277 10.93 -8.13 -36.75
C GLY A 277 10.85 -6.60 -36.60
N ARG A 278 9.99 -6.07 -35.72
CA ARG A 278 9.90 -4.66 -35.36
C ARG A 278 11.01 -4.26 -34.38
N THR A 279 11.48 -3.02 -34.49
CA THR A 279 12.49 -2.44 -33.60
C THR A 279 12.11 -1.02 -33.18
N VAL A 280 12.67 -0.54 -32.07
CA VAL A 280 12.55 0.84 -31.57
C VAL A 280 13.95 1.45 -31.42
N SER A 281 14.10 2.78 -31.52
CA SER A 281 15.37 3.44 -31.18
C SER A 281 15.73 3.18 -29.71
N SER A 282 16.95 2.71 -29.46
CA SER A 282 17.47 2.46 -28.11
C SER A 282 17.46 3.75 -27.28
N ARG A 283 17.88 4.86 -27.88
CA ARG A 283 17.84 6.18 -27.26
C ARG A 283 16.44 6.60 -26.82
N LEU A 284 15.44 6.45 -27.68
CA LEU A 284 14.05 6.84 -27.35
C LEU A 284 13.45 5.95 -26.25
N PHE A 285 13.79 4.65 -26.25
CA PHE A 285 13.43 3.74 -25.17
C PHE A 285 14.05 4.18 -23.82
N ILE A 286 15.34 4.55 -23.82
CA ILE A 286 16.04 5.06 -22.63
C ILE A 286 15.40 6.37 -22.14
N GLU A 287 15.18 7.35 -23.04
CA GLU A 287 14.57 8.65 -22.69
C GLU A 287 13.17 8.50 -22.06
N VAL A 288 12.34 7.56 -22.54
CA VAL A 288 11.03 7.25 -21.94
C VAL A 288 11.14 6.59 -20.57
N VAL A 289 12.01 5.59 -20.43
CA VAL A 289 12.21 4.87 -19.16
C VAL A 289 12.73 5.81 -18.06
N GLU A 290 13.77 6.58 -18.38
CA GLU A 290 14.45 7.45 -17.42
C GLU A 290 13.58 8.63 -16.98
N ALA A 291 12.78 9.21 -17.89
CA ALA A 291 11.85 10.29 -17.53
C ALA A 291 10.81 9.85 -16.48
N ARG A 292 10.20 8.67 -16.63
CA ARG A 292 9.17 8.20 -15.68
C ARG A 292 9.76 7.74 -14.35
N ILE A 293 10.88 7.04 -14.35
CA ILE A 293 11.49 6.61 -13.08
C ILE A 293 12.12 7.78 -12.32
N LEU A 294 12.64 8.80 -13.00
CA LEU A 294 13.02 10.08 -12.37
C LEU A 294 11.84 10.73 -11.66
N GLU A 295 10.70 10.93 -12.36
CA GLU A 295 9.48 11.50 -11.77
C GLU A 295 9.03 10.74 -10.50
N ILE A 296 9.06 9.41 -10.54
CA ILE A 296 8.71 8.57 -9.37
C ILE A 296 9.67 8.84 -8.20
N VAL A 297 10.98 8.91 -8.44
CA VAL A 297 11.99 9.14 -7.38
C VAL A 297 11.93 10.58 -6.84
N GLU A 298 11.65 11.57 -7.68
CA GLU A 298 11.42 12.96 -7.24
C GLU A 298 10.16 13.08 -6.37
N ASN A 299 9.06 12.40 -6.74
CA ASN A 299 7.86 12.35 -5.90
C ASN A 299 8.10 11.61 -4.57
N VAL A 300 8.91 10.54 -4.57
CA VAL A 300 9.34 9.85 -3.33
C VAL A 300 10.11 10.79 -2.41
N LYS A 301 10.99 11.64 -2.95
CA LYS A 301 11.72 12.65 -2.18
C LYS A 301 10.77 13.68 -1.53
N TYR A 302 9.72 14.09 -2.23
CA TYR A 302 8.72 15.03 -1.72
C TYR A 302 7.83 14.47 -0.60
N LEU A 303 7.74 13.13 -0.46
CA LEU A 303 7.00 12.48 0.63
C LEU A 303 7.77 12.36 1.96
N ILE A 304 8.98 12.90 2.05
CA ILE A 304 9.77 12.87 3.28
C ILE A 304 9.60 14.22 4.01
N PRO A 305 9.15 14.23 5.28
CA PRO A 305 8.99 15.46 6.03
C PRO A 305 10.32 16.23 6.14
N ASN A 306 10.30 17.52 5.81
CA ASN A 306 11.49 18.36 5.74
C ASN A 306 12.28 18.39 7.06
N GLU A 307 11.59 18.30 8.20
CA GLU A 307 12.18 18.26 9.53
C GLU A 307 12.89 16.93 9.86
N LEU A 308 12.81 15.93 8.97
CA LEU A 308 13.48 14.63 9.09
C LEU A 308 14.61 14.45 8.06
N THR A 309 14.63 15.18 6.95
CA THR A 309 15.57 14.98 5.83
C THR A 309 17.03 14.81 6.28
N ASP A 310 17.51 15.69 7.16
CA ASP A 310 18.91 15.68 7.64
C ASP A 310 19.15 14.76 8.87
N LYS A 311 18.17 13.91 9.22
CA LYS A 311 18.21 12.96 10.35
C LYS A 311 18.22 11.48 9.92
N LEU A 312 18.25 11.19 8.62
CA LEU A 312 18.07 9.85 8.06
C LEU A 312 19.41 9.07 7.96
N LEU A 313 20.09 8.88 9.10
CA LEU A 313 21.45 8.32 9.14
C LEU A 313 21.55 6.82 8.77
N GLY A 314 20.41 6.11 8.75
CA GLY A 314 20.25 4.76 8.19
C GLY A 314 20.10 4.75 6.66
N GLY A 315 19.72 5.88 6.05
CA GLY A 315 19.60 6.04 4.60
C GLY A 315 18.29 5.52 3.99
N ILE A 316 18.35 5.12 2.71
CA ILE A 316 17.20 4.65 1.94
C ILE A 316 17.31 3.14 1.67
N VAL A 317 16.22 2.43 1.93
CA VAL A 317 16.06 1.00 1.66
C VAL A 317 15.01 0.84 0.57
N LEU A 318 15.41 0.31 -0.59
CA LEU A 318 14.53 0.04 -1.73
C LEU A 318 14.02 -1.41 -1.67
N THR A 319 12.75 -1.63 -2.02
CA THR A 319 12.13 -2.97 -2.10
C THR A 319 11.08 -2.99 -3.22
N GLY A 320 10.45 -4.13 -3.45
CA GLY A 320 9.44 -4.31 -4.50
C GLY A 320 10.04 -4.51 -5.89
N GLY A 321 9.20 -4.85 -6.86
CA GLY A 321 9.64 -5.28 -8.21
C GLY A 321 10.48 -4.25 -8.95
N GLY A 322 10.09 -2.98 -8.88
CA GLY A 322 10.80 -1.86 -9.52
C GLY A 322 12.21 -1.61 -8.97
N SER A 323 12.51 -2.07 -7.74
CA SER A 323 13.86 -1.97 -7.16
C SER A 323 14.90 -2.87 -7.86
N ASN A 324 14.47 -3.75 -8.77
CA ASN A 324 15.39 -4.55 -9.59
C ASN A 324 15.85 -3.84 -10.87
N MET A 325 15.35 -2.64 -11.17
CA MET A 325 15.79 -1.89 -12.35
C MET A 325 17.29 -1.53 -12.26
N LYS A 326 18.03 -1.75 -13.35
CA LYS A 326 19.46 -1.45 -13.42
C LYS A 326 19.72 0.00 -13.01
N ASN A 327 20.79 0.25 -12.24
CA ASN A 327 21.22 1.58 -11.77
C ASN A 327 20.21 2.36 -10.89
N ILE A 328 19.13 1.75 -10.37
CA ILE A 328 18.15 2.47 -9.52
C ILE A 328 18.79 3.11 -8.27
N GLU A 329 19.77 2.45 -7.62
CA GLU A 329 20.51 3.04 -6.50
C GLU A 329 21.31 4.30 -6.88
N LYS A 330 21.78 4.40 -8.14
CA LYS A 330 22.50 5.59 -8.65
C LYS A 330 21.52 6.76 -8.77
N LEU A 331 20.36 6.54 -9.39
CA LEU A 331 19.31 7.55 -9.53
C LEU A 331 18.85 8.09 -8.15
N PHE A 332 18.63 7.20 -7.17
CA PHE A 332 18.29 7.64 -5.82
C PHE A 332 19.38 8.51 -5.18
N ARG A 333 20.67 8.13 -5.27
CA ARG A 333 21.77 8.96 -4.73
C ARG A 333 21.89 10.31 -5.42
N GLU A 334 21.56 10.40 -6.70
CA GLU A 334 21.58 11.64 -7.47
C GLU A 334 20.40 12.56 -7.11
N VAL A 335 19.16 12.06 -7.16
CA VAL A 335 17.96 12.84 -6.84
C VAL A 335 17.96 13.32 -5.39
N PHE A 336 18.47 12.52 -4.44
CA PHE A 336 18.56 12.91 -3.04
C PHE A 336 19.76 13.82 -2.73
N GLY A 337 20.80 13.79 -3.56
CA GLY A 337 22.08 14.44 -3.32
C GLY A 337 23.00 13.55 -2.47
N MET A 338 24.19 13.24 -3.01
CA MET A 338 25.13 12.31 -2.38
C MET A 338 25.49 12.73 -0.94
N ASP A 339 25.72 14.03 -0.72
CA ASP A 339 26.08 14.61 0.59
C ASP A 339 25.00 14.43 1.69
N LYS A 340 23.77 14.05 1.31
CA LYS A 340 22.64 13.80 2.24
C LYS A 340 22.30 12.32 2.41
N VAL A 341 22.61 11.47 1.42
CA VAL A 341 22.27 10.04 1.44
C VAL A 341 23.38 9.18 0.82
N ASP A 342 24.47 8.97 1.56
CA ASP A 342 25.52 7.99 1.22
C ASP A 342 24.98 6.55 1.08
N LYS A 343 23.94 6.23 1.87
CA LYS A 343 23.40 4.88 2.03
C LYS A 343 22.11 4.70 1.26
N VAL A 344 22.20 4.03 0.11
CA VAL A 344 21.05 3.47 -0.61
C VAL A 344 21.32 1.98 -0.84
N ARG A 345 20.42 1.10 -0.38
CA ARG A 345 20.49 -0.36 -0.58
C ARG A 345 19.18 -0.93 -1.14
N ILE A 346 19.25 -1.98 -1.95
CA ILE A 346 18.08 -2.81 -2.31
C ILE A 346 17.92 -4.00 -1.34
N ALA A 347 16.76 -4.13 -0.73
CA ALA A 347 16.34 -5.26 0.10
C ALA A 347 15.70 -6.38 -0.73
N LYS A 348 16.55 -7.26 -1.28
CA LYS A 348 16.07 -8.39 -2.11
C LYS A 348 15.39 -9.53 -1.33
N THR A 349 15.59 -9.56 -0.02
CA THR A 349 15.00 -10.55 0.90
C THR A 349 14.65 -9.89 2.23
N THR A 350 13.82 -10.58 3.01
CA THR A 350 13.53 -10.23 4.41
C THR A 350 14.68 -10.57 5.36
N THR A 351 14.64 -10.01 6.57
CA THR A 351 15.46 -10.38 7.74
C THR A 351 15.01 -11.67 8.43
N LEU A 352 13.83 -12.20 8.06
CA LEU A 352 13.21 -13.39 8.63
C LEU A 352 14.04 -14.67 8.40
N ASN A 353 14.10 -15.53 9.41
CA ASN A 353 14.77 -16.84 9.33
C ASN A 353 13.90 -17.87 8.57
N ILE A 354 13.98 -17.87 7.23
CA ILE A 354 13.22 -18.82 6.40
C ILE A 354 13.95 -20.16 6.29
N ASN A 355 13.34 -21.23 6.79
CA ASN A 355 13.89 -22.58 6.74
C ASN A 355 13.76 -23.20 5.34
N LYS A 356 14.78 -23.00 4.51
CA LYS A 356 14.86 -23.51 3.12
C LYS A 356 14.97 -25.04 3.00
N LYS A 357 15.12 -25.81 4.08
CA LYS A 357 15.16 -27.28 4.03
C LYS A 357 13.76 -27.89 4.09
N ASP A 358 12.95 -27.35 4.98
CA ASP A 358 11.59 -27.81 5.25
C ASP A 358 10.54 -26.91 4.55
N SER A 359 10.92 -26.31 3.43
CA SER A 359 10.05 -25.48 2.58
C SER A 359 9.86 -26.13 1.22
N ASP A 360 8.61 -26.42 0.86
CA ASP A 360 8.23 -27.05 -0.42
C ASP A 360 8.30 -26.06 -1.61
N VAL A 361 8.54 -24.77 -1.35
CA VAL A 361 8.54 -23.69 -2.36
C VAL A 361 9.79 -22.83 -2.28
N ILE A 362 10.47 -22.66 -3.41
CA ILE A 362 11.54 -21.67 -3.59
C ILE A 362 10.90 -20.29 -3.86
N LEU A 363 11.17 -19.31 -3.01
CA LEU A 363 10.77 -17.92 -3.19
C LEU A 363 11.80 -17.14 -4.03
N ALA A 364 11.35 -16.08 -4.69
CA ALA A 364 12.22 -15.18 -5.44
C ALA A 364 12.92 -14.18 -4.51
N GLU A 365 14.24 -14.10 -4.64
CA GLU A 365 15.11 -13.16 -3.92
C GLU A 365 15.28 -11.87 -4.75
N ASP A 366 14.13 -11.24 -5.04
CA ASP A 366 13.97 -10.06 -5.89
C ASP A 366 13.15 -8.95 -5.19
N GLY A 367 12.92 -9.08 -3.88
CA GLY A 367 12.07 -8.19 -3.10
C GLY A 367 10.56 -8.31 -3.36
N THR A 368 10.12 -9.02 -4.42
CA THR A 368 8.69 -9.16 -4.78
C THR A 368 7.91 -10.16 -3.93
N THR A 369 8.54 -10.65 -2.85
CA THR A 369 7.97 -11.55 -1.83
C THR A 369 8.08 -11.00 -0.40
N ASN A 370 8.74 -9.85 -0.18
CA ASN A 370 9.00 -9.30 1.16
C ASN A 370 7.72 -8.98 1.95
N THR A 371 6.72 -8.41 1.26
CA THR A 371 5.41 -8.04 1.84
C THR A 371 4.64 -9.28 2.30
N ILE A 372 4.37 -10.23 1.42
CA ILE A 372 3.68 -11.48 1.75
C ILE A 372 4.43 -12.32 2.82
N LEU A 373 5.76 -12.27 2.86
CA LEU A 373 6.55 -12.86 3.95
C LEU A 373 6.38 -12.11 5.29
N GLY A 374 6.33 -10.78 5.28
CA GLY A 374 6.04 -9.97 6.46
C GLY A 374 4.64 -10.24 7.03
N LEU A 375 3.63 -10.39 6.16
CA LEU A 375 2.27 -10.77 6.56
C LEU A 375 2.22 -12.18 7.19
N LEU A 376 2.92 -13.15 6.61
CA LEU A 376 3.07 -14.49 7.18
C LEU A 376 3.79 -14.49 8.54
N ALA A 377 4.78 -13.62 8.71
CA ALA A 377 5.52 -13.48 9.97
C ALA A 377 4.69 -12.81 11.08
N LYS A 378 3.76 -11.92 10.74
CA LYS A 378 2.83 -11.33 11.72
C LYS A 378 1.86 -12.37 12.29
N GLY A 379 1.21 -13.17 11.44
CA GLY A 379 0.14 -14.09 11.86
C GLY A 379 0.54 -15.11 12.93
N ASP A 380 -0.33 -15.35 13.90
CA ASP A 380 -0.11 -16.10 15.14
C ASP A 380 -1.22 -17.13 15.45
N MET A 381 -2.42 -16.93 14.92
CA MET A 381 -3.55 -17.86 14.97
C MET A 381 -3.40 -18.95 13.91
N ASN A 382 -3.83 -20.17 14.25
CA ASN A 382 -3.88 -21.27 13.29
C ASN A 382 -4.99 -21.03 12.23
N CYS A 383 -4.62 -21.14 10.96
CA CYS A 383 -5.47 -21.00 9.79
C CYS A 383 -6.01 -22.33 9.25
N ALA A 384 -5.53 -23.49 9.73
CA ALA A 384 -5.97 -24.80 9.27
C ALA A 384 -7.41 -25.12 9.71
N GLY A 385 -8.23 -25.60 8.76
CA GLY A 385 -9.48 -26.30 9.04
C GLY A 385 -9.29 -27.82 9.10
N ARG A 386 -10.39 -28.56 8.90
CA ARG A 386 -10.37 -30.02 8.74
C ARG A 386 -9.44 -30.47 7.60
N ALA A 387 -8.94 -31.70 7.68
CA ALA A 387 -8.25 -32.33 6.56
C ALA A 387 -9.21 -32.47 5.36
N ILE A 388 -8.66 -32.48 4.14
CA ILE A 388 -9.40 -32.83 2.92
C ILE A 388 -9.04 -34.28 2.61
N SER A 389 -9.99 -35.21 2.78
CA SER A 389 -9.82 -36.58 2.33
C SER A 389 -10.02 -36.67 0.82
N ASP A 390 -9.27 -37.55 0.15
CA ASP A 390 -9.45 -37.84 -1.28
C ASP A 390 -10.52 -38.95 -1.51
N THR A 391 -11.34 -39.24 -0.48
CA THR A 391 -12.44 -40.22 -0.53
C THR A 391 -13.75 -39.54 -0.93
N LEU A 392 -14.51 -40.13 -1.87
CA LEU A 392 -15.82 -39.59 -2.30
C LEU A 392 -16.89 -39.54 -1.19
N PHE A 393 -16.68 -40.31 -0.12
CA PHE A 393 -17.40 -40.20 1.14
C PHE A 393 -16.37 -39.74 2.18
N GLY A 394 -16.61 -38.61 2.83
CA GLY A 394 -15.77 -38.16 3.93
C GLY A 394 -15.80 -39.17 5.07
N GLU A 395 -14.70 -39.27 5.82
CA GLU A 395 -14.71 -40.03 7.07
C GLU A 395 -15.67 -39.32 8.03
N GLU A 396 -16.68 -40.05 8.53
CA GLU A 396 -17.57 -39.53 9.57
C GLU A 396 -16.76 -39.50 10.89
N ASP A 397 -16.61 -38.32 11.49
CA ASP A 397 -15.93 -38.16 12.77
C ASP A 397 -16.68 -38.97 13.85
N GLU A 398 -16.11 -40.09 14.31
CA GLU A 398 -16.66 -40.93 15.40
C GLU A 398 -16.53 -40.22 16.77
N ASN A 399 -17.27 -39.13 16.98
CA ASN A 399 -17.67 -38.59 18.28
C ASN A 399 -18.94 -37.74 18.13
N GLY A 400 -19.99 -38.06 18.89
CA GLY A 400 -21.26 -37.31 18.91
C GLY A 400 -21.13 -35.88 19.47
N GLU A 401 -22.17 -35.04 19.40
CA GLU A 401 -23.60 -35.36 19.31
C GLU A 401 -24.35 -34.51 18.25
N HIS A 402 -25.31 -35.10 17.55
CA HIS A 402 -26.35 -34.36 16.82
C HIS A 402 -27.70 -35.09 16.91
N THR A 403 -28.57 -34.64 17.81
CA THR A 403 -29.96 -35.11 17.91
C THR A 403 -30.91 -34.05 17.34
N THR A 404 -31.22 -34.16 16.05
CA THR A 404 -32.20 -33.29 15.37
C THR A 404 -33.37 -34.12 14.86
N THR A 405 -34.27 -34.51 15.76
CA THR A 405 -35.45 -35.30 15.43
C THR A 405 -36.47 -34.44 14.67
N ILE A 406 -36.54 -34.59 13.35
CA ILE A 406 -37.55 -33.93 12.51
C ILE A 406 -38.87 -34.71 12.64
N THR A 407 -39.81 -34.18 13.42
CA THR A 407 -41.22 -34.61 13.38
C THR A 407 -41.90 -34.05 12.15
N LEU A 408 -42.35 -34.95 11.25
CA LEU A 408 -43.17 -34.61 10.09
C LEU A 408 -44.64 -34.47 10.50
N ASP A 409 -45.27 -33.34 10.17
CA ASP A 409 -46.70 -33.09 10.41
C ASP A 409 -47.54 -33.47 9.17
N PRO A 410 -48.40 -34.51 9.23
CA PRO A 410 -49.03 -35.08 8.05
C PRO A 410 -50.38 -34.42 7.68
N ASN A 411 -50.42 -33.10 7.50
CA ASN A 411 -51.60 -32.41 6.97
C ASN A 411 -51.30 -31.06 6.27
N ALA A 412 -50.97 -31.09 4.98
CA ALA A 412 -50.88 -29.90 4.12
C ALA A 412 -51.36 -30.22 2.69
N THR A 413 -52.63 -29.91 2.39
CA THR A 413 -53.31 -30.37 1.18
C THR A 413 -53.43 -29.26 0.12
N THR A 414 -52.80 -29.48 -1.05
CA THR A 414 -53.04 -28.86 -2.38
C THR A 414 -53.54 -27.41 -2.50
N GLY A 415 -52.80 -26.56 -3.22
CA GLY A 415 -53.34 -25.29 -3.73
C GLY A 415 -52.41 -24.60 -4.75
N THR A 416 -52.87 -24.46 -6.00
CA THR A 416 -52.07 -23.88 -7.11
C THR A 416 -52.74 -22.62 -7.66
N SER A 417 -51.92 -21.74 -8.26
CA SER A 417 -52.24 -20.80 -9.37
C SER A 417 -52.56 -19.31 -9.08
N VAL A 418 -51.71 -18.47 -9.70
CA VAL A 418 -51.97 -17.34 -10.62
C VAL A 418 -52.94 -16.21 -10.22
N ALA A 419 -52.40 -14.99 -10.33
CA ALA A 419 -53.00 -13.67 -10.11
C ALA A 419 -54.20 -13.26 -11.00
N SER A 420 -54.98 -12.25 -10.56
CA SER A 420 -55.09 -10.92 -11.24
C SER A 420 -56.17 -9.97 -10.65
N GLN A 421 -55.77 -8.71 -10.29
CA GLN A 421 -56.61 -7.48 -10.26
C GLN A 421 -57.84 -7.46 -9.29
N VAL A 422 -58.64 -6.40 -9.02
CA VAL A 422 -58.64 -4.89 -9.04
C VAL A 422 -59.60 -4.43 -7.88
N THR A 423 -59.95 -3.16 -7.51
CA THR A 423 -59.83 -1.77 -8.03
C THR A 423 -60.06 -0.74 -6.89
N THR A 424 -59.44 0.46 -6.93
CA THR A 424 -59.86 1.73 -6.22
C THR A 424 -59.91 1.74 -4.66
N THR A 425 -59.85 2.86 -3.91
CA THR A 425 -59.91 4.33 -4.15
C THR A 425 -58.77 5.11 -3.44
N GLY A 426 -58.54 6.39 -3.81
CA GLY A 426 -57.67 7.34 -3.08
C GLY A 426 -58.42 8.20 -2.03
N PRO A 427 -57.94 9.41 -1.61
CA PRO A 427 -56.89 10.24 -2.22
C PRO A 427 -55.77 10.72 -1.25
N ALA A 428 -54.81 11.51 -1.78
CA ALA A 428 -53.79 12.26 -1.02
C ALA A 428 -54.20 13.74 -0.78
N PRO A 429 -53.45 14.47 0.07
CA PRO A 429 -52.58 15.56 -0.44
C PRO A 429 -51.12 15.34 0.01
N ALA A 430 -50.08 15.54 -0.81
CA ALA A 430 -49.63 16.75 -1.54
C ALA A 430 -48.69 17.63 -0.69
N ALA A 431 -47.57 18.03 -1.29
CA ALA A 431 -46.45 18.69 -0.62
C ALA A 431 -46.37 20.20 -0.92
N THR A 432 -45.57 20.92 -0.14
CA THR A 432 -45.23 22.33 -0.39
C THR A 432 -43.73 22.54 -0.27
N GLN A 433 -43.11 23.15 -1.28
CA GLN A 433 -41.74 23.67 -1.23
C GLN A 433 -41.77 25.10 -0.68
N THR A 434 -40.71 25.51 0.04
CA THR A 434 -40.34 26.91 0.16
C THR A 434 -38.83 27.06 0.01
N ALA A 435 -38.42 27.91 -0.93
CA ALA A 435 -37.06 28.44 -1.00
C ALA A 435 -37.05 29.85 -0.39
N THR A 436 -35.93 30.25 0.19
CA THR A 436 -35.66 31.64 0.60
C THR A 436 -34.26 32.04 0.17
N THR A 437 -34.14 33.31 -0.21
CA THR A 437 -32.98 33.86 -0.92
C THR A 437 -31.95 34.44 0.05
N GLY A 438 -30.67 34.31 -0.29
CA GLY A 438 -29.56 34.61 0.61
C GLY A 438 -29.32 36.07 1.00
N THR A 439 -28.23 36.26 1.75
CA THR A 439 -27.51 37.53 1.88
C THR A 439 -26.02 37.23 1.81
N THR A 440 -25.29 37.93 0.95
CA THR A 440 -23.83 37.86 0.89
C THR A 440 -23.22 38.78 1.94
N THR A 441 -22.28 38.28 2.74
CA THR A 441 -21.35 39.12 3.50
C THR A 441 -19.94 38.93 2.95
N VAL A 442 -19.45 39.95 2.26
CA VAL A 442 -18.03 40.05 1.88
C VAL A 442 -17.24 40.42 3.13
N VAL A 443 -16.11 39.76 3.36
CA VAL A 443 -15.07 40.22 4.28
C VAL A 443 -13.95 40.78 3.42
N GLU A 444 -13.64 42.06 3.63
CA GLU A 444 -12.48 42.71 2.99
C GLU A 444 -11.24 42.38 3.83
N GLU A 445 -10.44 41.42 3.37
CA GLU A 445 -9.06 41.30 3.84
C GLU A 445 -8.21 42.36 3.13
N LYS A 446 -7.36 43.05 3.90
CA LYS A 446 -6.42 44.04 3.36
C LYS A 446 -5.10 43.37 3.07
N GLU A 447 -4.57 43.61 1.87
CA GLU A 447 -3.17 43.36 1.56
C GLU A 447 -2.31 44.39 2.31
N GLU A 448 -1.34 43.93 3.09
CA GLU A 448 -0.22 44.75 3.58
C GLU A 448 1.02 44.33 2.78
N GLU A 449 1.61 45.27 2.03
CA GLU A 449 2.83 45.04 1.26
C GLU A 449 4.06 45.14 2.20
N GLU A 450 4.81 44.04 2.38
CA GLU A 450 6.15 44.08 2.98
C GLU A 450 7.25 43.95 1.91
N ASP A 451 8.17 44.92 1.87
CA ASP A 451 9.34 44.95 0.98
C ASP A 451 10.39 43.87 1.36
N GLU A 452 10.27 42.65 0.82
CA GLU A 452 11.37 41.68 0.88
C GLU A 452 12.54 42.06 -0.07
N LYS A 453 13.74 42.10 0.49
CA LYS A 453 14.98 42.47 -0.23
C LYS A 453 15.62 41.24 -0.88
N GLU A 454 16.03 41.34 -2.15
CA GLU A 454 16.82 40.30 -2.81
C GLU A 454 18.12 39.97 -2.02
N PRO A 455 18.37 38.70 -1.65
CA PRO A 455 19.70 38.22 -1.30
C PRO A 455 20.47 37.77 -2.56
N GLU A 456 21.78 37.99 -2.59
CA GLU A 456 22.62 37.71 -3.77
C GLU A 456 22.68 36.22 -4.15
N ARG A 457 22.74 35.94 -5.47
CA ARG A 457 22.82 34.57 -6.00
C ARG A 457 24.23 33.99 -5.89
N PRO A 458 24.42 32.80 -5.28
CA PRO A 458 25.63 32.00 -5.45
C PRO A 458 25.83 31.57 -6.92
N LYS A 459 27.07 31.26 -7.30
CA LYS A 459 27.45 31.03 -8.71
C LYS A 459 27.36 29.56 -9.14
N ASP A 460 26.86 29.36 -10.36
CA ASP A 460 27.11 28.25 -11.30
C ASP A 460 27.32 26.83 -10.75
N THR A 461 26.25 26.04 -10.70
CA THR A 461 26.29 24.57 -10.77
C THR A 461 25.58 24.04 -12.03
N LYS A 462 26.08 22.92 -12.57
CA LYS A 462 25.92 22.51 -13.98
C LYS A 462 24.59 21.82 -14.34
N ILE A 463 23.44 22.48 -14.15
CA ILE A 463 22.11 21.90 -14.48
C ILE A 463 21.41 22.61 -15.66
N SER A 464 21.89 23.78 -16.08
CA SER A 464 21.21 24.71 -17.01
C SER A 464 21.11 24.29 -18.49
N ARG A 465 21.40 23.04 -18.87
CA ARG A 465 21.37 22.59 -20.29
C ARG A 465 20.12 21.80 -20.71
N TRP A 466 19.42 21.13 -19.79
CA TRP A 466 18.33 20.21 -20.17
C TRP A 466 17.03 20.94 -20.61
N PHE A 467 16.67 22.01 -19.90
CA PHE A 467 15.46 22.83 -20.18
C PHE A 467 15.45 23.57 -21.54
N GLY A 468 16.57 23.59 -22.27
CA GLY A 468 16.66 24.23 -23.59
C GLY A 468 15.90 23.48 -24.70
N SER A 469 15.63 22.18 -24.54
CA SER A 469 15.06 21.34 -25.61
C SER A 469 13.53 21.43 -25.69
N LEU A 470 12.81 21.17 -24.58
CA LEU A 470 11.34 21.09 -24.57
C LEU A 470 10.65 22.36 -25.07
N LYS A 471 11.25 23.54 -24.81
CA LYS A 471 10.67 24.84 -25.18
C LYS A 471 10.60 25.11 -26.70
N LYS A 472 11.18 24.24 -27.54
CA LYS A 472 11.06 24.30 -29.01
C LYS A 472 9.95 23.43 -29.61
N PHE A 473 9.42 22.44 -28.89
CA PHE A 473 8.44 21.51 -29.47
C PHE A 473 7.00 22.05 -29.42
N GLY A 474 6.66 22.85 -28.40
CA GLY A 474 5.30 23.38 -28.19
C GLY A 474 4.95 24.66 -28.94
N ARG A 475 5.62 25.01 -30.05
CA ARG A 475 5.46 26.33 -30.70
C ARG A 475 5.42 26.35 -32.24
N SER A 476 5.07 25.23 -32.88
CA SER A 476 5.04 25.08 -34.34
C SER A 476 3.68 24.61 -34.90
N LEU A 477 2.58 24.89 -34.20
CA LEU A 477 1.24 24.36 -34.53
C LEU A 477 0.09 25.39 -34.48
N VAL A 478 0.39 26.68 -34.29
CA VAL A 478 -0.61 27.76 -34.36
C VAL A 478 0.02 29.01 -34.98
N GLU A 479 -0.12 29.17 -36.31
CA GLU A 479 -0.50 30.41 -37.01
C GLU A 479 -0.68 30.11 -38.52
N PRO A 480 -1.57 30.81 -39.25
CA PRO A 480 -1.90 30.49 -40.65
C PRO A 480 -1.03 31.23 -41.66
N ASP A 481 -0.93 30.67 -42.87
CA ASP A 481 -0.28 31.32 -44.01
C ASP A 481 -0.96 32.64 -44.40
N VAL A 482 -0.15 33.68 -44.62
CA VAL A 482 -0.55 34.92 -45.32
C VAL A 482 0.52 35.21 -46.39
N ASN A 483 0.09 35.34 -47.64
CA ASN A 483 0.99 35.47 -48.79
C ASN A 483 1.64 36.86 -48.89
N GLU A 484 2.87 36.91 -49.42
CA GLU A 484 3.25 37.74 -50.57
C GLU A 484 4.23 36.98 -51.47
#